data_AF-A0AA85BGM4-F1
#
_entry.id   AF-A0AA85BGM4-F1
#
_cell.length_a   1.000
_cell.length_b   1.000
_cell.length_c   1.000
_cell.angle_alpha   90.00
_cell.angle_beta   90.00
_cell.angle_gamma   90.00
#
_symmetry.space_group_name_H-M   'P 1'
#
loop_
_entity.id
_entity.type
_entity.pdbx_description
1 polymer ?
#
loop_
_entity_poly.entity_id
_entity_poly.type
_entity_poly.pdbx_seq_one_letter_code
_entity_poly.pdbx_strand_id
1 'polypeptide(L)'
;MTTVISRHTSTISLVSQNSVQLEAGLLVQCLNRYKEYLECGCEKVLNSKFSKKGIGSNVLNNPNPSFGDDTADTASSSISGGTGFENITSSVVRRLDAGARESLGQHLIQLLATIVLPDPPQSISEVDTRLVDGLPGIPDKLMPSDSNMESYRNLAEKGRKKMLNLPFDKIFTALKEFSGRFNFNVCIYIVAIAEHVIGNFLQAAICYEDKALTENVIRASTVEKLFILYRDRVKPRRKMFEHRLATANLFPQDYDKCVDELCSFLHTCLEQMNLLIRVFRETDIISESIVINNRNIL
;
A
#
# COMPACT_ATOMS: atom_id res chain seq x y z
N MET A 1 2.71 63.01 9.49
CA MET A 1 2.85 61.55 9.54
C MET A 1 1.55 60.97 10.05
N THR A 2 0.82 60.24 9.21
CA THR A 2 -0.21 59.26 9.63
C THR A 2 -0.40 58.29 8.46
N THR A 3 0.36 57.20 8.52
CA THR A 3 0.25 56.06 7.59
C THR A 3 -0.96 55.22 7.97
N VAL A 4 -1.92 55.13 7.05
CA VAL A 4 -3.08 54.23 7.15
C VAL A 4 -2.59 52.80 6.89
N ILE A 5 -2.59 51.97 7.95
CA ILE A 5 -2.28 50.55 7.85
C ILE A 5 -3.52 49.84 7.30
N SER A 6 -3.49 49.51 6.01
CA SER A 6 -4.44 48.59 5.38
C SER A 6 -4.22 47.19 5.95
N ARG A 7 -5.19 46.68 6.71
CA ARG A 7 -5.24 45.28 7.13
C ARG A 7 -5.81 44.45 5.97
N HIS A 8 -4.93 43.79 5.21
CA HIS A 8 -5.34 42.69 4.35
C HIS A 8 -5.62 41.46 5.20
N THR A 9 -6.89 41.25 5.57
CA THR A 9 -7.37 39.96 6.05
C THR A 9 -7.60 39.06 4.84
N SER A 10 -6.65 38.18 4.56
CA SER A 10 -6.84 37.10 3.58
C SER A 10 -7.96 36.17 4.03
N THR A 11 -9.13 36.29 3.41
CA THR A 11 -10.23 35.33 3.52
C THR A 11 -9.88 34.09 2.70
N ILE A 12 -9.11 33.18 3.30
CA ILE A 12 -9.00 31.82 2.76
C ILE A 12 -10.43 31.23 2.79
N SER A 13 -10.92 30.83 1.63
CA SER A 13 -12.31 30.43 1.39
C SER A 13 -12.65 29.14 2.15
N LEU A 14 -13.16 29.29 3.38
CA LEU A 14 -13.63 28.18 4.23
C LEU A 14 -14.75 27.36 3.58
N VAL A 15 -15.45 27.93 2.59
CA VAL A 15 -16.51 27.25 1.83
C VAL A 15 -15.96 26.11 0.97
N SER A 16 -14.75 26.26 0.43
CA SER A 16 -14.14 25.26 -0.46
C SER A 16 -13.60 24.03 0.29
N GLN A 17 -13.15 24.19 1.54
CA GLN A 17 -12.71 23.04 2.33
C GLN A 17 -13.88 22.18 2.80
N ASN A 18 -15.02 22.81 3.11
CA ASN A 18 -16.23 22.10 3.51
C ASN A 18 -16.85 21.30 2.36
N SER A 19 -16.82 21.81 1.12
CA SER A 19 -17.34 21.07 -0.04
C SER A 19 -16.51 19.82 -0.35
N VAL A 20 -15.18 19.92 -0.33
CA VAL A 20 -14.28 18.77 -0.60
C VAL A 20 -14.42 17.69 0.49
N GLN A 21 -14.58 18.07 1.76
CA GLN A 21 -14.85 17.11 2.83
C GLN A 21 -16.22 16.43 2.70
N LEU A 22 -17.23 17.18 2.26
CA LEU A 22 -18.58 16.65 2.05
C LEU A 22 -18.61 15.68 0.86
N GLU A 23 -17.94 16.00 -0.24
CA GLU A 23 -17.76 15.12 -1.40
C GLU A 23 -16.97 13.86 -1.06
N ALA A 24 -15.90 13.98 -0.27
CA ALA A 24 -15.15 12.83 0.23
C ALA A 24 -16.04 11.91 1.09
N GLY A 25 -16.87 12.50 1.95
CA GLY A 25 -17.84 11.76 2.75
C GLY A 25 -18.88 11.02 1.90
N LEU A 26 -19.41 11.66 0.86
CA LEU A 26 -20.40 11.06 -0.04
C LEU A 26 -19.84 9.88 -0.83
N LEU A 27 -18.64 10.02 -1.41
CA LEU A 27 -18.01 8.92 -2.14
C LEU A 27 -17.75 7.71 -1.23
N VAL A 28 -17.20 7.96 -0.04
CA VAL A 28 -16.95 6.91 0.96
C VAL A 28 -18.26 6.24 1.37
N GLN A 29 -19.35 6.99 1.51
CA GLN A 29 -20.68 6.45 1.81
C GLN A 29 -21.20 5.55 0.67
N CYS A 30 -21.07 5.99 -0.59
CA CYS A 30 -21.45 5.18 -1.76
C CYS A 30 -20.67 3.87 -1.82
N LEU A 31 -19.35 3.90 -1.60
CA LEU A 31 -18.51 2.70 -1.57
C LEU A 31 -18.84 1.79 -0.39
N ASN A 32 -19.10 2.36 0.79
CA ASN A 32 -19.47 1.61 2.00
C ASN A 32 -20.75 0.80 1.85
N ARG A 33 -21.71 1.24 1.02
CA ARG A 33 -22.92 0.44 0.73
C ARG A 33 -22.57 -0.94 0.14
N TYR A 34 -21.41 -1.06 -0.50
CA TYR A 34 -20.92 -2.30 -1.09
C TYR A 34 -19.72 -2.90 -0.32
N LYS A 35 -19.51 -2.52 0.95
CA LYS A 35 -18.38 -2.94 1.79
C LYS A 35 -18.16 -4.46 1.79
N GLU A 36 -19.23 -5.25 1.99
CA GLU A 36 -19.15 -6.72 1.99
C GLU A 36 -18.59 -7.31 0.67
N TYR A 37 -18.95 -6.70 -0.47
CA TYR A 37 -18.42 -7.10 -1.77
C TYR A 37 -16.95 -6.73 -1.92
N LEU A 38 -16.53 -5.57 -1.39
CA LEU A 38 -15.15 -5.10 -1.42
C LEU A 38 -14.26 -5.99 -0.55
N GLU A 39 -14.73 -6.33 0.65
CA GLU A 39 -14.11 -7.29 1.55
C GLU A 39 -13.90 -8.67 0.89
N CYS A 40 -14.95 -9.22 0.28
CA CYS A 40 -14.85 -10.47 -0.48
C CYS A 40 -13.92 -10.33 -1.70
N GLY A 41 -13.89 -9.16 -2.34
CA GLY A 41 -12.95 -8.82 -3.40
C GLY A 41 -11.50 -8.96 -2.96
N CYS A 42 -11.14 -8.44 -1.78
CA CYS A 42 -9.80 -8.57 -1.22
C CYS A 42 -9.40 -10.04 -0.99
N GLU A 43 -10.33 -10.89 -0.52
CA GLU A 43 -10.09 -12.32 -0.41
C GLU A 43 -9.91 -13.00 -1.78
N LYS A 44 -10.65 -12.59 -2.80
CA LYS A 44 -10.45 -13.08 -4.17
C LYS A 44 -9.07 -12.71 -4.71
N VAL A 45 -8.58 -11.50 -4.43
CA VAL A 45 -7.22 -11.08 -4.79
C VAL A 45 -6.18 -11.96 -4.09
N LEU A 46 -6.34 -12.19 -2.77
CA LEU A 46 -5.47 -13.09 -2.01
C LEU A 46 -5.43 -14.50 -2.64
N ASN A 47 -6.60 -15.06 -2.91
CA ASN A 47 -6.72 -16.39 -3.47
C ASN A 47 -6.17 -16.49 -4.89
N SER A 48 -6.49 -15.53 -5.76
CA SER A 48 -6.04 -15.54 -7.16
C SER A 48 -4.53 -15.42 -7.29
N LYS A 49 -3.88 -14.64 -6.43
CA LYS A 49 -2.44 -14.38 -6.53
C LYS A 49 -1.59 -15.39 -5.75
N PHE A 50 -2.13 -15.95 -4.66
CA PHE A 50 -1.31 -16.69 -3.69
C PHE A 50 -1.86 -18.08 -3.33
N SER A 51 -3.08 -18.45 -3.77
CA SER A 51 -3.61 -19.80 -3.57
C SER A 51 -3.35 -20.64 -4.83
N LYS A 52 -2.28 -21.44 -4.82
CA LYS A 52 -2.14 -22.53 -5.79
C LYS A 52 -3.16 -23.61 -5.45
N LYS A 53 -4.32 -23.58 -6.08
CA LYS A 53 -5.14 -24.79 -6.24
C LYS A 53 -4.33 -25.70 -7.16
N GLY A 54 -3.82 -26.82 -6.64
CA GLY A 54 -3.17 -27.83 -7.47
C GLY A 54 -4.12 -28.25 -8.58
N ILE A 55 -3.83 -27.83 -9.80
CA ILE A 55 -4.11 -28.40 -11.12
C ILE A 55 -3.67 -27.32 -12.13
N GLY A 56 -2.87 -27.73 -13.12
CA GLY A 56 -2.01 -26.87 -13.92
C GLY A 56 -2.68 -25.65 -14.54
N SER A 57 -2.04 -24.49 -14.38
CA SER A 57 -2.29 -23.33 -15.22
C SER A 57 -0.96 -22.92 -15.84
N ASN A 58 -0.81 -23.31 -17.11
CA ASN A 58 0.10 -22.68 -18.06
C ASN A 58 -0.17 -21.17 -18.03
N VAL A 59 0.72 -20.43 -17.37
CA VAL A 59 0.85 -19.00 -17.62
C VAL A 59 1.63 -18.87 -18.92
N LEU A 60 0.94 -18.35 -19.94
CA LEU A 60 1.49 -17.87 -21.20
C LEU A 60 2.76 -17.05 -20.93
N ASN A 61 3.89 -17.53 -21.45
CA ASN A 61 5.01 -16.68 -21.83
C ASN A 61 5.50 -17.13 -23.22
N ASN A 62 5.00 -16.39 -24.23
CA ASN A 62 5.55 -16.08 -25.55
C ASN A 62 5.97 -17.19 -26.56
N PRO A 63 5.88 -16.92 -27.88
CA PRO A 63 6.21 -17.86 -28.93
C PRO A 63 7.72 -17.84 -29.25
N ASN A 64 8.33 -19.02 -29.36
CA ASN A 64 9.59 -19.25 -30.08
C ASN A 64 9.36 -19.12 -31.60
N PRO A 65 10.40 -18.74 -32.39
CA PRO A 65 11.37 -19.70 -32.96
C PRO A 65 12.82 -19.14 -32.92
N SER A 66 13.95 -19.82 -33.14
CA SER A 66 14.35 -21.14 -33.66
C SER A 66 15.88 -21.31 -33.49
N PHE A 67 16.32 -22.52 -33.11
CA PHE A 67 17.56 -23.29 -33.43
C PHE A 67 19.00 -22.72 -33.47
N GLY A 68 19.91 -23.50 -32.88
CA GLY A 68 21.39 -23.53 -33.08
C GLY A 68 22.15 -23.53 -31.74
N ASP A 69 22.36 -24.65 -31.04
CA ASP A 69 23.29 -25.78 -31.21
C ASP A 69 24.63 -25.65 -30.44
N ASP A 70 24.91 -26.73 -29.69
CA ASP A 70 26.13 -27.30 -29.10
C ASP A 70 27.07 -26.66 -28.04
N THR A 71 27.35 -27.53 -27.05
CA THR A 71 28.59 -27.82 -26.27
C THR A 71 28.93 -27.15 -24.92
N ALA A 72 28.83 -28.01 -23.88
CA ALA A 72 29.78 -28.37 -22.82
C ALA A 72 30.36 -27.34 -21.81
N ASP A 73 30.24 -27.74 -20.53
CA ASP A 73 31.11 -27.58 -19.36
C ASP A 73 31.59 -26.18 -18.91
N THR A 74 31.27 -25.82 -17.67
CA THR A 74 32.24 -25.57 -16.58
C THR A 74 31.57 -24.78 -15.45
N ALA A 75 31.78 -25.25 -14.22
CA ALA A 75 31.41 -24.58 -12.98
C ALA A 75 31.92 -23.13 -12.91
N SER A 76 31.08 -22.19 -12.47
CA SER A 76 31.53 -20.92 -11.92
C SER A 76 30.50 -20.39 -10.95
N SER A 77 30.91 -20.38 -9.69
CA SER A 77 30.36 -19.54 -8.63
C SER A 77 30.28 -18.08 -9.06
N SER A 78 29.10 -17.49 -8.99
CA SER A 78 28.96 -16.03 -8.95
C SER A 78 27.96 -15.67 -7.86
N ILE A 79 28.51 -15.12 -6.78
CA ILE A 79 27.81 -14.35 -5.77
C ILE A 79 27.23 -13.14 -6.49
N SER A 80 25.92 -13.12 -6.73
CA SER A 80 25.21 -11.92 -7.14
C SER A 80 24.34 -11.45 -5.98
N GLY A 81 24.75 -10.33 -5.38
CA GLY A 81 23.92 -9.56 -4.48
C GLY A 81 22.75 -8.98 -5.27
N GLY A 82 21.61 -9.64 -5.16
CA GLY A 82 20.32 -9.17 -5.65
C GLY A 82 19.36 -9.01 -4.47
N THR A 83 18.63 -7.92 -4.43
CA THR A 83 17.62 -7.59 -3.42
C THR A 83 16.51 -8.64 -3.40
N GLY A 84 16.65 -9.64 -2.52
CA GLY A 84 15.78 -10.81 -2.45
C GLY A 84 14.39 -10.51 -1.93
N PHE A 85 13.43 -10.31 -2.85
CA PHE A 85 12.04 -10.73 -2.67
C PHE A 85 11.77 -12.00 -3.48
N GLU A 86 12.73 -12.92 -3.50
CA GLU A 86 12.66 -14.12 -4.32
C GLU A 86 12.28 -15.32 -3.46
N ASN A 87 11.18 -15.97 -3.87
CA ASN A 87 10.67 -17.27 -3.44
C ASN A 87 10.04 -17.36 -2.04
N ILE A 88 8.77 -16.94 -1.92
CA ILE A 88 7.86 -17.55 -0.94
C ILE A 88 7.53 -18.96 -1.42
N THR A 89 8.27 -19.94 -0.93
CA THR A 89 7.91 -21.36 -0.98
C THR A 89 7.01 -21.68 0.20
N SER A 90 5.71 -21.44 0.05
CA SER A 90 4.73 -21.95 1.02
C SER A 90 3.41 -22.23 0.31
N SER A 91 3.25 -23.50 -0.06
CA SER A 91 2.04 -24.14 -0.57
C SER A 91 0.96 -24.22 0.51
N VAL A 92 0.57 -23.07 1.09
CA VAL A 92 -0.46 -23.06 2.12
C VAL A 92 -1.52 -22.02 1.80
N VAL A 93 -2.77 -22.49 1.80
CA VAL A 93 -3.96 -21.66 1.62
C VAL A 93 -3.97 -20.61 2.72
N ARG A 94 -3.75 -19.35 2.34
CA ARG A 94 -3.79 -18.22 3.26
C ARG A 94 -5.22 -17.71 3.39
N ARG A 95 -5.62 -17.34 4.61
CA ARG A 95 -6.95 -16.81 4.91
C ARG A 95 -6.86 -15.48 5.64
N LEU A 96 -7.78 -14.56 5.35
CA LEU A 96 -7.97 -13.36 6.17
C LEU A 96 -8.87 -13.72 7.37
N ASP A 97 -8.50 -13.31 8.57
CA ASP A 97 -9.47 -13.31 9.68
C ASP A 97 -10.55 -12.25 9.45
N ALA A 98 -11.60 -12.27 10.26
CA ALA A 98 -12.73 -11.36 10.07
C ALA A 98 -12.35 -9.88 10.19
N GLY A 99 -11.50 -9.53 11.16
CA GLY A 99 -11.07 -8.16 11.36
C GLY A 99 -10.08 -7.67 10.30
N ALA A 100 -9.21 -8.53 9.77
CA ALA A 100 -8.30 -8.24 8.67
C ALA A 100 -9.09 -7.97 7.40
N ARG A 101 -10.11 -8.77 7.13
CA ARG A 101 -10.98 -8.57 5.97
C ARG A 101 -11.69 -7.23 6.03
N GLU A 102 -12.32 -6.92 7.17
CA GLU A 102 -12.99 -5.64 7.40
C GLU A 102 -12.02 -4.46 7.26
N SER A 103 -10.87 -4.54 7.95
CA SER A 103 -9.85 -3.50 7.90
C SER A 103 -9.33 -3.28 6.48
N LEU A 104 -9.02 -4.36 5.75
CA LEU A 104 -8.55 -4.27 4.38
C LEU A 104 -9.63 -3.73 3.43
N GLY A 105 -10.89 -4.09 3.64
CA GLY A 105 -12.04 -3.52 2.92
C GLY A 105 -12.13 -2.01 3.12
N GLN A 106 -11.99 -1.53 4.36
CA GLN A 106 -11.98 -0.10 4.67
C GLN A 106 -10.81 0.63 4.00
N HIS A 107 -9.62 0.03 3.98
CA HIS A 107 -8.45 0.60 3.31
C HIS A 107 -8.60 0.62 1.79
N LEU A 108 -9.27 -0.38 1.19
CA LEU A 108 -9.63 -0.36 -0.22
C LEU A 108 -10.59 0.80 -0.54
N ILE A 109 -11.59 1.04 0.31
CA ILE A 109 -12.50 2.19 0.15
C ILE A 109 -11.72 3.50 0.18
N GLN A 110 -10.81 3.64 1.16
CA GLN A 110 -9.97 4.83 1.28
C GLN A 110 -9.06 5.00 0.06
N LEU A 111 -8.45 3.92 -0.44
CA LEU A 111 -7.59 3.92 -1.62
C LEU A 111 -8.35 4.37 -2.87
N LEU A 112 -9.55 3.81 -3.10
CA LEU A 112 -10.41 4.21 -4.22
C LEU A 112 -10.80 5.68 -4.12
N ALA A 113 -11.16 6.14 -2.92
CA ALA A 113 -11.48 7.54 -2.68
C ALA A 113 -10.27 8.46 -2.97
N THR A 114 -9.07 8.08 -2.54
CA THR A 114 -7.84 8.85 -2.80
C THR A 114 -7.53 8.97 -4.30
N ILE A 115 -7.81 7.96 -5.12
CA ILE A 115 -7.59 8.02 -6.57
C ILE A 115 -8.66 8.89 -7.25
N VAL A 116 -9.91 8.78 -6.80
CA VAL A 116 -11.07 9.43 -7.43
C VAL A 116 -11.20 10.90 -7.04
N LEU A 117 -10.75 11.31 -5.85
CA LEU A 117 -10.88 12.69 -5.35
C LEU A 117 -9.64 13.54 -5.70
N PRO A 118 -9.72 14.88 -5.67
CA PRO A 118 -10.88 15.72 -5.29
C PRO A 118 -12.03 15.66 -6.30
N ASP A 119 -11.74 15.69 -7.61
CA ASP A 119 -12.76 15.59 -8.67
C ASP A 119 -12.71 14.21 -9.36
N PRO A 120 -13.83 13.60 -9.77
CA PRO A 120 -13.80 12.34 -10.51
C PRO A 120 -12.99 12.43 -11.82
N PRO A 121 -11.98 11.57 -12.03
CA PRO A 121 -11.15 11.64 -13.23
C PRO A 121 -11.95 11.29 -14.49
N GLN A 122 -11.76 12.08 -15.55
CA GLN A 122 -12.50 11.96 -16.80
C GLN A 122 -11.77 11.12 -17.85
N SER A 123 -10.47 10.90 -17.67
CA SER A 123 -9.63 10.14 -18.59
C SER A 123 -8.60 9.28 -17.87
N ILE A 124 -8.05 8.28 -18.56
CA ILE A 124 -6.95 7.44 -18.03
C ILE A 124 -5.71 8.30 -17.77
N SER A 125 -5.39 9.24 -18.68
CA SER A 125 -4.26 10.17 -18.52
C SER A 125 -4.37 11.02 -17.26
N GLU A 126 -5.58 11.39 -16.85
CA GLU A 126 -5.78 12.16 -15.62
C GLU A 126 -5.49 11.31 -14.37
N VAL A 127 -5.83 10.01 -14.41
CA VAL A 127 -5.43 9.07 -13.37
C VAL A 127 -3.91 8.93 -13.33
N ASP A 128 -3.23 8.84 -14.48
CA ASP A 128 -1.76 8.79 -14.54
C ASP A 128 -1.13 10.01 -13.88
N THR A 129 -1.60 11.22 -14.23
CA THR A 129 -1.11 12.48 -13.64
C THR A 129 -1.23 12.48 -12.12
N ARG A 130 -2.30 11.90 -11.57
CA ARG A 130 -2.50 11.78 -10.11
C ARG A 130 -1.56 10.77 -9.46
N LEU A 131 -1.04 9.81 -10.22
CA LEU A 131 -0.16 8.76 -9.73
C LEU A 131 1.32 9.09 -9.87
N VAL A 132 1.70 10.10 -10.67
CA VAL A 132 3.10 10.49 -10.92
C VAL A 132 3.87 10.72 -9.61
N ASP A 133 3.27 11.42 -8.65
CA ASP A 133 3.87 11.72 -7.34
C ASP A 133 3.55 10.66 -6.27
N GLY A 134 2.90 9.56 -6.66
CA GLY A 134 2.36 8.54 -5.77
C GLY A 134 1.07 8.97 -5.06
N LEU A 135 0.43 8.00 -4.39
CA LEU A 135 -0.81 8.25 -3.65
C LEU A 135 -0.52 8.63 -2.19
N PRO A 136 -1.20 9.66 -1.64
CA PRO A 136 -1.10 10.02 -0.23
C PRO A 136 -1.34 8.82 0.70
N GLY A 137 -0.39 8.57 1.61
CA GLY A 137 -0.48 7.48 2.58
C GLY A 137 -0.15 6.09 2.03
N ILE A 138 0.18 5.97 0.74
CA ILE A 138 0.61 4.71 0.11
C ILE A 138 2.11 4.78 -0.21
N PRO A 139 2.94 3.84 0.29
CA PRO A 139 4.35 3.78 -0.07
C PRO A 139 4.54 3.40 -1.54
N ASP A 140 5.57 3.96 -2.17
CA ASP A 140 5.94 3.66 -3.56
C ASP A 140 6.15 2.16 -3.82
N LYS A 141 6.62 1.41 -2.82
CA LYS A 141 6.83 -0.04 -2.93
C LYS A 141 5.53 -0.81 -3.21
N LEU A 142 4.38 -0.22 -2.88
CA LEU A 142 3.07 -0.78 -3.18
C LEU A 142 2.50 -0.25 -4.49
N MET A 143 3.04 0.85 -5.03
CA MET A 143 2.59 1.42 -6.28
C MET A 143 3.01 0.54 -7.47
N PRO A 144 2.19 0.49 -8.54
CA PRO A 144 2.58 -0.19 -9.76
C PRO A 144 3.83 0.45 -10.40
N SER A 145 4.70 -0.37 -11.00
CA SER A 145 5.75 0.12 -11.91
C SER A 145 5.15 0.60 -13.24
N ASP A 146 5.92 1.37 -14.01
CA ASP A 146 5.51 1.87 -15.32
C ASP A 146 5.05 0.76 -16.28
N SER A 147 5.75 -0.38 -16.27
CA SER A 147 5.37 -1.56 -17.06
C SER A 147 4.01 -2.14 -16.65
N ASN A 148 3.70 -2.14 -15.35
CA ASN A 148 2.41 -2.59 -14.84
C ASN A 148 1.31 -1.59 -15.21
N MET A 149 1.58 -0.29 -15.08
CA MET A 149 0.64 0.77 -15.48
C MET A 149 0.26 0.66 -16.96
N GLU A 150 1.24 0.43 -17.83
CA GLU A 150 0.98 0.24 -19.26
C GLU A 150 0.12 -1.00 -19.54
N SER A 151 0.36 -2.10 -18.83
CA SER A 151 -0.49 -3.31 -18.91
C SER A 151 -1.93 -3.02 -18.47
N TYR A 152 -2.11 -2.23 -17.40
CA TYR A 152 -3.43 -1.84 -16.91
C TYR A 152 -4.15 -0.87 -17.84
N ARG A 153 -3.42 0.06 -18.49
CA ARG A 153 -3.97 0.92 -19.55
C ARG A 153 -4.51 0.06 -20.69
N ASN A 154 -3.71 -0.88 -21.18
CA ASN A 154 -4.11 -1.81 -22.24
C ASN A 154 -5.33 -2.66 -21.85
N LEU A 155 -5.41 -3.09 -20.58
CA LEU A 155 -6.55 -3.83 -20.05
C LEU A 155 -7.83 -2.98 -20.01
N ALA A 156 -7.71 -1.71 -19.63
CA ALA A 156 -8.79 -0.74 -19.58
C ALA A 156 -9.31 -0.35 -20.98
N GLU A 157 -8.42 -0.06 -21.92
CA GLU A 157 -8.77 0.26 -23.31
C GLU A 157 -9.48 -0.89 -24.01
N LYS A 158 -9.09 -2.14 -23.70
CA LYS A 158 -9.75 -3.35 -24.21
C LYS A 158 -11.05 -3.69 -23.47
N GLY A 159 -11.45 -2.92 -22.45
CA GLY A 159 -12.69 -3.12 -21.69
C GLY A 159 -12.75 -4.44 -20.89
N ARG A 160 -11.60 -5.02 -20.53
CA ARG A 160 -11.52 -6.39 -19.98
C ARG A 160 -11.76 -6.47 -18.47
N LYS A 161 -12.92 -5.99 -17.99
CA LYS A 161 -13.27 -6.01 -16.55
C LYS A 161 -13.26 -7.41 -15.91
N LYS A 162 -13.48 -8.48 -16.69
CA LYS A 162 -13.50 -9.88 -16.20
C LYS A 162 -12.14 -10.39 -15.73
N MET A 163 -11.06 -9.67 -16.04
CA MET A 163 -9.71 -10.00 -15.58
C MET A 163 -9.40 -9.44 -14.18
N LEU A 164 -10.31 -8.64 -13.60
CA LEU A 164 -10.20 -8.09 -12.26
C LEU A 164 -10.84 -9.03 -11.24
N ASN A 165 -10.21 -9.18 -10.09
CA ASN A 165 -10.74 -9.94 -8.95
C ASN A 165 -11.60 -9.07 -8.02
N LEU A 166 -11.34 -7.77 -7.98
CA LEU A 166 -12.19 -6.81 -7.26
C LEU A 166 -13.59 -6.69 -7.92
N PRO A 167 -14.64 -6.37 -7.14
CA PRO A 167 -16.03 -6.35 -7.63
C PRO A 167 -16.31 -5.11 -8.49
N PHE A 168 -15.79 -5.12 -9.72
CA PHE A 168 -15.87 -3.99 -10.66
C PHE A 168 -17.28 -3.41 -10.77
N ASP A 169 -18.31 -4.25 -10.95
CA ASP A 169 -19.68 -3.76 -11.18
C ASP A 169 -20.22 -2.97 -9.96
N LYS A 170 -19.82 -3.35 -8.74
CA LYS A 170 -20.23 -2.65 -7.51
C LYS A 170 -19.48 -1.34 -7.35
N ILE A 171 -18.16 -1.35 -7.61
CA ILE A 171 -17.34 -0.14 -7.60
C ILE A 171 -17.86 0.85 -8.65
N PHE A 172 -18.06 0.41 -9.89
CA PHE A 172 -18.58 1.24 -10.97
C PHE A 172 -19.95 1.84 -10.66
N THR A 173 -20.84 1.05 -10.04
CA THR A 173 -22.16 1.54 -9.59
C THR A 173 -22.01 2.63 -8.53
N ALA A 174 -21.16 2.43 -7.51
CA ALA A 174 -20.89 3.42 -6.48
C ALA A 174 -20.31 4.72 -7.05
N LEU A 175 -19.35 4.62 -7.98
CA LEU A 175 -18.74 5.80 -8.63
C LEU A 175 -19.76 6.55 -9.49
N LYS A 176 -20.63 5.84 -10.20
CA LYS A 176 -21.71 6.45 -11.00
C LYS A 176 -22.76 7.13 -10.12
N GLU A 177 -23.09 6.57 -8.96
CA GLU A 177 -23.98 7.22 -8.00
C GLU A 177 -23.37 8.51 -7.43
N PHE A 178 -22.07 8.51 -7.16
CA PHE A 178 -21.34 9.67 -6.65
C PHE A 178 -21.23 10.81 -7.69
N SER A 179 -20.75 10.51 -8.90
CA SER A 179 -20.47 11.53 -9.92
C SER A 179 -21.59 11.73 -10.94
N GLY A 180 -22.67 10.94 -10.89
CA GLY A 180 -23.75 10.88 -11.87
C GLY A 180 -23.37 10.20 -13.19
N ARG A 181 -22.18 10.49 -13.72
CA ARG A 181 -21.58 9.84 -14.90
C ARG A 181 -20.13 9.50 -14.61
N PHE A 182 -19.72 8.29 -14.98
CA PHE A 182 -18.34 7.83 -14.80
C PHE A 182 -17.90 7.01 -16.03
N ASN A 183 -16.69 7.25 -16.51
CA ASN A 183 -16.17 6.56 -17.68
C ASN A 183 -15.82 5.10 -17.33
N PHE A 184 -16.36 4.16 -18.10
CA PHE A 184 -16.20 2.72 -17.87
C PHE A 184 -14.73 2.27 -17.91
N ASN A 185 -13.96 2.71 -18.91
CA ASN A 185 -12.56 2.35 -19.06
C ASN A 185 -11.70 2.98 -17.96
N VAL A 186 -12.00 4.22 -17.58
CA VAL A 186 -11.32 4.87 -16.44
C VAL A 186 -11.57 4.09 -15.15
N CYS A 187 -12.79 3.61 -14.93
CA CYS A 187 -13.09 2.77 -13.77
C CYS A 187 -12.31 1.45 -13.80
N ILE A 188 -12.18 0.81 -14.97
CA ILE A 188 -11.38 -0.43 -15.09
C ILE A 188 -9.94 -0.15 -14.67
N TYR A 189 -9.37 0.95 -15.14
CA TYR A 189 -7.99 1.34 -14.82
C TYR A 189 -7.80 1.59 -13.32
N ILE A 190 -8.68 2.37 -12.69
CA ILE A 190 -8.65 2.64 -11.25
C ILE A 190 -8.74 1.34 -10.44
N VAL A 191 -9.65 0.44 -10.81
CA VAL A 191 -9.82 -0.84 -10.10
C VAL A 191 -8.59 -1.73 -10.29
N ALA A 192 -7.96 -1.73 -11.48
CA ALA A 192 -6.73 -2.48 -11.72
C ALA A 192 -5.56 -1.98 -10.84
N ILE A 193 -5.41 -0.66 -10.72
CA ILE A 193 -4.42 -0.03 -9.84
C ILE A 193 -4.71 -0.38 -8.37
N ALA A 194 -5.95 -0.25 -7.93
CA ALA A 194 -6.34 -0.59 -6.56
C ALA A 194 -6.07 -2.07 -6.24
N GLU A 195 -6.39 -2.97 -7.16
CA GLU A 195 -6.11 -4.40 -7.04
C GLU A 195 -4.59 -4.70 -6.99
N HIS A 196 -3.78 -3.96 -7.74
CA HIS A 196 -2.33 -4.08 -7.67
C HIS A 196 -1.81 -3.72 -6.27
N VAL A 197 -2.21 -2.56 -5.76
CA VAL A 197 -1.80 -2.05 -4.44
C VAL A 197 -2.22 -3.00 -3.33
N ILE A 198 -3.48 -3.48 -3.36
CA ILE A 198 -3.97 -4.47 -2.40
C ILE A 198 -3.18 -5.79 -2.52
N GLY A 199 -2.86 -6.22 -3.74
CA GLY A 199 -2.05 -7.41 -3.97
C GLY A 199 -0.64 -7.29 -3.37
N ASN A 200 0.04 -6.16 -3.57
CA ASN A 200 1.35 -5.91 -2.99
C ASN A 200 1.30 -5.78 -1.47
N PHE A 201 0.23 -5.18 -0.94
CA PHE A 201 0.00 -5.12 0.49
C PHE A 201 -0.16 -6.53 1.09
N LEU A 202 -0.99 -7.37 0.47
CA LEU A 202 -1.20 -8.76 0.88
C LEU A 202 0.10 -9.57 0.81
N GLN A 203 0.91 -9.37 -0.23
CA GLN A 203 2.25 -9.97 -0.32
C GLN A 203 3.12 -9.56 0.87
N ALA A 204 3.12 -8.28 1.25
CA ALA A 204 3.86 -7.81 2.41
C ALA A 204 3.30 -8.37 3.74
N ALA A 205 1.98 -8.52 3.85
CA ALA A 205 1.33 -9.14 4.99
C ALA A 205 1.71 -10.62 5.16
N ILE A 206 1.75 -11.37 4.06
CA ILE A 206 2.22 -12.76 4.05
C ILE A 206 3.68 -12.82 4.50
N CYS A 207 4.56 -11.99 3.92
CA CYS A 207 5.97 -11.91 4.32
C CYS A 207 6.14 -11.57 5.81
N TYR A 208 5.24 -10.75 6.38
CA TYR A 208 5.29 -10.38 7.79
C TYR A 208 4.89 -11.54 8.70
N GLU A 209 3.77 -12.21 8.42
CA GLU A 209 3.32 -13.38 9.21
C GLU A 209 4.31 -14.54 9.11
N ASP A 210 4.89 -14.78 7.92
CA ASP A 210 5.90 -15.83 7.74
C ASP A 210 7.13 -15.61 8.63
N LYS A 211 7.57 -14.34 8.76
CA LYS A 211 8.67 -13.97 9.66
C LYS A 211 8.29 -14.02 11.14
N ALA A 212 7.03 -13.77 11.45
CA ALA A 212 6.50 -13.89 12.80
C ALA A 212 6.21 -15.34 13.21
N LEU A 213 6.43 -16.32 12.31
CA LEU A 213 6.16 -17.75 12.50
C LEU A 213 4.71 -18.02 12.92
N THR A 214 3.81 -17.17 12.46
CA THR A 214 2.40 -17.21 12.80
C THR A 214 1.64 -17.98 11.74
N GLU A 215 0.51 -18.58 12.14
CA GLU A 215 -0.30 -19.49 11.33
C GLU A 215 -0.67 -18.91 9.95
N ASN A 216 -1.27 -19.73 9.08
CA ASN A 216 -1.67 -19.39 7.70
C ASN A 216 -2.83 -18.36 7.61
N VAL A 217 -3.01 -17.55 8.65
CA VAL A 217 -4.07 -16.56 8.81
C VAL A 217 -3.44 -15.18 8.94
N ILE A 218 -3.81 -14.27 8.04
CA ILE A 218 -3.46 -12.85 8.15
C ILE A 218 -4.44 -12.23 9.14
N ARG A 219 -3.90 -11.72 10.25
CA ARG A 219 -4.72 -11.16 11.34
C ARG A 219 -4.94 -9.67 11.20
N ALA A 220 -6.02 -9.18 11.81
CA ALA A 220 -6.35 -7.76 11.86
C ALA A 220 -5.17 -6.91 12.38
N SER A 221 -4.50 -7.39 13.43
CA SER A 221 -3.32 -6.72 14.01
C SER A 221 -2.17 -6.57 13.02
N THR A 222 -2.01 -7.49 12.09
CA THR A 222 -0.96 -7.44 11.06
C THR A 222 -1.29 -6.39 10.01
N VAL A 223 -2.54 -6.36 9.58
CA VAL A 223 -3.05 -5.34 8.66
C VAL A 223 -2.85 -3.95 9.26
N GLU A 224 -3.28 -3.74 10.50
CA GLU A 224 -3.14 -2.47 11.22
C GLU A 224 -1.67 -2.06 11.40
N LYS A 225 -0.81 -2.96 11.88
CA LYS A 225 0.63 -2.69 12.03
C LYS A 225 1.30 -2.30 10.71
N LEU A 226 0.97 -2.99 9.62
CA LEU A 226 1.53 -2.68 8.31
C LEU A 226 1.06 -1.33 7.80
N PHE A 227 -0.22 -1.00 7.95
CA PHE A 227 -0.72 0.32 7.58
C PHE A 227 -0.12 1.44 8.43
N ILE A 228 0.06 1.25 9.74
CA ILE A 228 0.79 2.21 10.59
C ILE A 228 2.23 2.39 10.08
N LEU A 229 2.94 1.28 9.86
CA LEU A 229 4.33 1.30 9.38
C LEU A 229 4.46 1.98 8.01
N TYR A 230 3.47 1.82 7.14
CA TYR A 230 3.42 2.48 5.84
C TYR A 230 3.06 3.96 5.96
N ARG A 231 2.08 4.33 6.78
CA ARG A 231 1.72 5.72 7.02
C ARG A 231 2.88 6.52 7.63
N ASP A 232 3.59 5.94 8.59
CA ASP A 232 4.69 6.62 9.27
C ASP A 232 5.96 6.72 8.40
N ARG A 233 6.16 5.79 7.46
CA ARG A 233 7.23 5.88 6.46
C ARG A 233 6.91 6.81 5.29
N VAL A 234 5.63 7.14 5.07
CA VAL A 234 5.16 8.07 4.00
C VAL A 234 5.09 9.53 4.49
N LYS A 235 5.08 9.79 5.82
CA LYS A 235 5.42 11.13 6.34
C LYS A 235 6.81 11.52 5.80
N PRO A 236 7.00 12.75 5.29
CA PRO A 236 7.92 13.01 4.20
C PRO A 236 9.38 12.91 4.65
N ARG A 237 9.93 11.69 4.66
CA ARG A 237 11.37 11.46 4.69
C ARG A 237 12.01 11.95 3.37
N ARG A 238 11.25 12.00 2.27
CA ARG A 238 11.72 12.54 0.98
C ARG A 238 11.91 14.05 0.97
N LYS A 239 10.94 14.84 1.45
CA LYS A 239 11.07 16.31 1.42
C LYS A 239 12.09 16.86 2.43
N MET A 240 12.36 16.18 3.55
CA MET A 240 13.37 16.65 4.50
C MET A 240 14.80 16.29 4.06
N PHE A 241 14.99 15.14 3.39
CA PHE A 241 16.33 14.68 3.00
C PHE A 241 16.78 15.26 1.66
N GLU A 242 15.90 15.32 0.64
CA GLU A 242 16.25 15.90 -0.66
C GLU A 242 16.34 17.42 -0.60
N HIS A 243 15.49 18.11 0.17
CA HIS A 243 15.60 19.56 0.34
C HIS A 243 16.82 19.94 1.19
N ARG A 244 17.36 19.05 2.04
CA ARG A 244 18.65 19.24 2.73
C ARG A 244 19.85 18.94 1.84
N LEU A 245 19.75 17.97 0.94
CA LEU A 245 20.83 17.60 0.02
C LEU A 245 20.92 18.57 -1.17
N ALA A 246 19.79 19.08 -1.66
CA ALA A 246 19.75 20.05 -2.76
C ALA A 246 20.15 21.48 -2.34
N THR A 247 20.07 21.82 -1.04
CA THR A 247 20.68 23.05 -0.50
C THR A 247 22.09 22.82 0.08
N ALA A 248 22.60 21.59 0.09
CA ALA A 248 23.95 21.26 0.57
C ALA A 248 25.03 21.49 -0.50
N ASN A 249 25.03 22.67 -1.11
CA ASN A 249 26.29 23.30 -1.47
C ASN A 249 26.77 24.08 -0.25
N LEU A 250 27.29 23.39 0.76
CA LEU A 250 28.24 23.87 1.79
C LEU A 250 28.29 22.81 2.89
N PHE A 251 29.49 22.29 3.14
CA PHE A 251 29.78 21.59 4.40
C PHE A 251 29.23 22.42 5.59
N PRO A 252 28.59 21.79 6.59
CA PRO A 252 28.09 22.52 7.75
C PRO A 252 29.23 23.28 8.43
N GLN A 253 29.13 24.61 8.50
CA GLN A 253 30.12 25.45 9.19
C GLN A 253 30.07 25.30 10.72
N ASP A 254 29.01 24.71 11.26
CA ASP A 254 28.84 24.51 12.71
C ASP A 254 28.82 23.02 13.05
N TYR A 255 29.98 22.52 13.46
CA TYR A 255 30.16 21.16 13.98
C TYR A 255 29.22 20.87 15.16
N ASP A 256 29.03 21.84 16.05
CA ASP A 256 28.17 21.70 17.24
C ASP A 256 26.70 21.42 16.86
N LYS A 257 26.22 22.05 15.79
CA LYS A 257 24.86 21.81 15.29
C LYS A 257 24.70 20.41 14.69
N CYS A 258 25.75 19.88 14.06
CA CYS A 258 25.76 18.50 13.59
C CYS A 258 25.80 17.49 14.75
N VAL A 259 26.50 17.82 15.84
CA VAL A 259 26.52 17.01 17.05
C VAL A 259 25.15 17.01 17.73
N ASP A 260 24.48 18.16 17.84
CA ASP A 260 23.13 18.26 18.39
C ASP A 260 22.10 17.47 17.57
N GLU A 261 22.19 17.54 16.24
CA GLU A 261 21.33 16.76 15.35
C GLU A 261 21.61 15.26 15.45
N LEU A 262 22.88 14.86 15.60
CA LEU A 262 23.25 13.46 15.83
C LEU A 262 22.74 12.97 17.19
N CYS A 263 22.85 13.77 18.24
CA CYS A 263 22.31 13.48 19.57
C CYS A 263 20.79 13.33 19.54
N SER A 264 20.08 14.23 18.85
CA SER A 264 18.62 14.16 18.68
C SER A 264 18.20 12.92 17.88
N PHE A 265 18.95 12.57 16.83
CA PHE A 265 18.72 11.36 16.05
C PHE A 265 18.94 10.09 16.90
N LEU A 266 20.03 10.01 17.65
CA LEU A 266 20.34 8.89 18.53
C LEU A 266 19.30 8.74 19.65
N HIS A 267 18.84 9.85 20.23
CA HIS A 267 17.78 9.84 21.24
C HIS A 267 16.46 9.30 20.66
N THR A 268 16.12 9.73 19.45
CA THR A 268 14.95 9.21 18.74
C THR A 268 15.09 7.72 18.45
N CYS A 269 16.26 7.25 18.00
CA CYS A 269 16.52 5.82 17.79
C CYS A 269 16.40 5.02 19.10
N LEU A 270 16.88 5.57 20.22
CA LEU A 270 16.79 4.94 21.53
C LEU A 270 15.35 4.85 22.04
N GLU A 271 14.52 5.88 21.82
CA GLU A 271 13.09 5.83 22.11
C GLU A 271 12.37 4.77 21.27
N GLN A 272 12.67 4.71 19.97
CA GLN A 272 12.10 3.69 19.09
C GLN A 272 12.53 2.28 19.48
N MET A 273 13.80 2.08 19.87
CA MET A 273 14.27 0.80 20.41
C MET A 273 13.62 0.45 21.75
N ASN A 274 13.44 1.42 22.65
CA ASN A 274 12.76 1.18 23.92
C ASN A 274 11.29 0.82 23.75
N LEU A 275 10.61 1.44 22.78
CA LEU A 275 9.25 1.08 22.40
C LEU A 275 9.22 -0.35 21.83
N LEU A 276 10.18 -0.70 20.99
CA LEU A 276 10.32 -2.05 20.44
C LEU A 276 10.54 -3.08 21.56
N ILE A 277 11.47 -2.81 22.48
CA ILE A 277 11.75 -3.65 23.65
C ILE A 277 10.50 -3.77 24.53
N ARG A 278 9.73 -2.70 24.75
CA ARG A 278 8.51 -2.76 25.58
C ARG A 278 7.43 -3.64 24.94
N VAL A 279 7.22 -3.49 23.62
CA VAL A 279 6.27 -4.31 22.85
C VAL A 279 6.68 -5.79 22.82
N PHE A 280 7.98 -6.09 22.74
CA PHE A 280 8.47 -7.48 22.71
C PHE A 280 8.77 -8.08 24.09
N ARG A 281 8.90 -7.28 25.17
CA ARG A 281 9.00 -7.79 26.55
C ARG A 281 7.63 -8.11 27.15
N GLU A 282 6.59 -7.36 26.80
CA GLU A 282 5.23 -7.62 27.32
C GLU A 282 4.67 -8.97 26.81
N THR A 283 5.19 -9.51 25.71
CA THR A 283 4.86 -10.87 25.25
C THR A 283 5.48 -11.99 26.11
N ASP A 284 6.57 -11.72 26.82
CA ASP A 284 7.23 -12.72 27.68
C ASP A 284 6.62 -12.76 29.09
N ILE A 285 6.15 -11.62 29.63
CA ILE A 285 5.57 -11.57 30.98
C ILE A 285 4.15 -12.19 31.00
N ILE A 286 3.39 -12.05 29.91
CA ILE A 286 2.06 -12.70 29.79
C ILE A 286 2.21 -14.22 29.59
N SER A 287 3.27 -14.68 28.93
CA SER A 287 3.54 -16.12 28.78
C SER A 287 4.07 -16.77 30.07
N GLU A 288 4.87 -16.07 30.88
CA GLU A 288 5.24 -16.57 32.22
C GLU A 288 4.05 -16.60 33.21
N SER A 289 3.14 -15.62 33.12
CA SER A 289 1.95 -15.58 33.99
C SER A 289 0.98 -16.73 33.73
N ILE A 290 0.89 -17.22 32.49
CA ILE A 290 0.05 -18.37 32.12
C ILE A 290 0.71 -19.71 32.48
N VAL A 291 2.05 -19.79 32.46
CA VAL A 291 2.78 -21.00 32.86
C VAL A 291 2.81 -21.19 34.38
N ILE A 292 2.84 -20.11 35.17
CA ILE A 292 2.81 -20.20 36.64
C ILE A 292 1.42 -20.61 37.16
N ASN A 293 0.33 -20.19 36.51
CA ASN A 293 -1.03 -20.51 36.98
C ASN A 293 -1.45 -21.97 36.71
N ASN A 294 -0.80 -22.67 35.77
CA ASN A 294 -1.06 -24.08 35.46
C ASN A 294 -0.20 -25.08 36.26
N ARG A 295 0.76 -24.60 37.07
CA ARG A 295 1.59 -25.46 37.95
C ARG A 295 1.05 -25.61 39.37
N ASN A 296 -0.03 -24.91 39.73
CA ASN A 296 -0.66 -24.98 41.06
C ASN A 296 -1.99 -25.77 41.08
N ILE A 297 -2.29 -26.57 40.05
CA ILE A 297 -3.47 -27.46 40.00
C ILE A 297 -3.04 -28.89 39.65
N LEU A 298 -2.06 -29.42 40.39
CA LEU A 298 -1.77 -30.86 40.49
C LEU A 298 -1.33 -31.18 41.91
#